data_AF-A0A950J398-F1
#
_entry.id   AF-A0A950J398-F1
#
_cell.length_a   1.000
_cell.length_b   1.000
_cell.length_c   1.000
_cell.angle_alpha   90.00
_cell.angle_beta   90.00
_cell.angle_gamma   90.00
#
_symmetry.space_group_name_H-M   'P 1'
#
loop_
_entity.id
_entity.type
_entity.pdbx_description
1 polymer ?
#
loop_
_entity_poly.entity_id
_entity_poly.type
_entity_poly.pdbx_seq_one_letter_code
_entity_poly.pdbx_strand_id
1 'polypeptide(L)'
;NVLVMGDVKTPGKYALRSGGRLTDAIAAAGGLMPTNGDFPFARVSRANGAIVRVSLQNLLHDGNQQQNVELDEGSVVYVEGPTTFDVEVVGAVDRPGYIQMREGDRLATAIAKAGTSANSNADLNHVYVTRTAANGQTASHEVNLYQALINGNLWYDPVLKKGDIVYVPQSRRPGSAGGLLYLLQRWLIP
;
A
#
# COMPACT_ATOMS: atom_id res chain seq x y z
N ASN A 1 31.34 5.54 3.91
CA ASN A 1 30.06 5.70 3.17
C ASN A 1 29.10 4.57 3.46
N VAL A 2 27.78 4.85 3.50
CA VAL A 2 26.69 3.86 3.65
C VAL A 2 25.81 3.88 2.40
N LEU A 3 25.32 2.72 1.97
CA LEU A 3 24.35 2.61 0.89
C LEU A 3 22.94 2.48 1.47
N VAL A 4 22.02 3.38 1.11
CA VAL A 4 20.62 3.34 1.52
C VAL A 4 19.76 3.02 0.30
N MET A 5 18.95 1.98 0.40
CA MET A 5 18.10 1.44 -0.67
C MET A 5 16.71 1.10 -0.13
N GLY A 6 15.76 0.89 -1.04
CA GLY A 6 14.39 0.49 -0.70
C GLY A 6 13.46 1.69 -0.55
N ASP A 7 12.51 1.61 0.38
CA ASP A 7 11.36 2.52 0.48
C ASP A 7 11.69 3.82 1.24
N VAL A 8 12.67 4.55 0.70
CA VAL A 8 13.09 5.89 1.13
C VAL A 8 12.90 6.88 0.00
N LYS A 9 12.80 8.18 0.31
CA LYS A 9 12.54 9.20 -0.72
C LYS A 9 13.65 9.29 -1.76
N THR A 10 14.90 9.23 -1.32
CA THR A 10 16.07 9.33 -2.19
C THR A 10 17.02 8.17 -1.90
N PRO A 11 16.92 7.04 -2.61
CA PRO A 11 17.91 5.97 -2.50
C PRO A 11 19.29 6.43 -3.00
N GLY A 12 20.37 6.00 -2.36
CA GLY A 12 21.70 6.44 -2.75
C GLY A 12 22.81 6.12 -1.74
N LYS A 13 24.02 6.58 -2.05
CA LYS A 13 25.17 6.52 -1.15
C LYS A 13 25.23 7.79 -0.31
N TYR A 14 25.41 7.63 0.99
CA TYR A 14 25.45 8.71 1.96
C TYR A 14 26.73 8.67 2.79
N ALA A 15 27.36 9.83 2.95
CA ALA A 15 28.46 10.01 3.88
C ALA A 15 27.87 10.43 5.24
N LEU A 16 28.00 9.56 6.24
CA LEU A 16 27.58 9.86 7.61
C LEU A 16 28.78 10.32 8.44
N ARG A 17 28.51 11.07 9.51
CA ARG A 17 29.53 11.40 10.51
C ARG A 17 29.97 10.13 11.25
N SER A 18 31.14 10.19 11.89
CA SER A 18 31.59 9.11 12.79
C SER A 18 30.54 8.83 13.86
N GLY A 19 30.22 7.55 14.07
CA GLY A 19 29.14 7.12 14.97
C GLY A 19 27.72 7.30 14.40
N GLY A 20 27.59 7.52 13.09
CA GLY A 20 26.30 7.64 12.41
C GLY A 20 25.44 6.38 12.55
N ARG A 21 24.13 6.58 12.71
CA ARG A 21 23.16 5.51 12.96
C ARG A 21 22.11 5.40 11.87
N LEU A 22 21.28 4.36 11.96
CA LEU A 22 20.18 4.10 11.03
C LEU A 22 19.26 5.30 10.83
N THR A 23 18.93 6.02 11.91
CA THR A 23 18.12 7.25 11.80
C THR A 23 18.80 8.35 10.97
N ASP A 24 20.12 8.50 11.08
CA ASP A 24 20.87 9.51 10.31
C ASP A 24 20.86 9.16 8.82
N ALA A 25 21.01 7.87 8.49
CA ALA A 25 20.96 7.37 7.13
C ALA A 25 19.58 7.58 6.49
N ILE A 26 18.51 7.26 7.23
CA ILE A 26 17.13 7.47 6.77
C ILE A 26 16.85 8.97 6.59
N ALA A 27 17.30 9.81 7.53
CA ALA A 27 17.15 11.27 7.43
C ALA A 27 17.92 11.84 6.22
N ALA A 28 19.15 11.40 5.99
CA ALA A 28 19.95 11.79 4.83
C ALA A 28 19.30 11.38 3.50
N ALA A 29 18.59 10.24 3.48
CA ALA A 29 17.79 9.79 2.34
C ALA A 29 16.45 10.54 2.16
N GLY A 30 16.19 11.58 2.97
CA GLY A 30 14.96 12.38 2.92
C GLY A 30 13.79 11.81 3.72
N GLY A 31 14.04 10.75 4.50
CA GLY A 31 13.02 10.01 5.25
C GLY A 31 12.42 8.84 4.46
N LEU A 32 11.47 8.17 5.10
CA LEU A 32 10.71 7.07 4.50
C LEU A 32 9.70 7.61 3.47
N MET A 33 9.31 6.74 2.55
CA MET A 33 8.11 6.97 1.74
C MET A 33 6.85 6.95 2.63
N PRO A 34 5.73 7.58 2.20
CA PRO A 34 4.48 7.56 2.96
C PRO A 34 4.01 6.13 3.25
N THR A 35 3.67 5.86 4.51
CA THR A 35 3.15 4.58 4.98
C THR A 35 1.65 4.66 5.28
N ASN A 36 0.95 3.51 5.25
CA ASN A 36 -0.50 3.42 5.51
C ASN A 36 -0.83 3.17 7.00
N GLY A 37 0.02 3.61 7.92
CA GLY A 37 -0.19 3.49 9.37
C GLY A 37 0.98 2.82 10.10
N ASP A 38 1.51 1.73 9.55
CA ASP A 38 2.65 1.01 10.13
C ASP A 38 3.95 1.33 9.38
N PHE A 39 5.04 1.53 10.12
CA PHE A 39 6.38 1.67 9.56
C PHE A 39 6.98 0.30 9.24
N PRO A 40 7.68 0.15 8.09
CA PRO A 40 8.23 -1.12 7.67
C PRO A 40 9.44 -1.56 8.53
N PHE A 41 9.99 -2.73 8.23
CA PHE A 41 11.29 -3.10 8.75
C PHE A 41 12.42 -2.54 7.89
N ALA A 42 13.60 -2.37 8.49
CA ALA A 42 14.85 -2.21 7.77
C ALA A 42 15.76 -3.42 7.98
N ARG A 43 16.54 -3.76 6.96
CA ARG A 43 17.66 -4.70 7.08
C ARG A 43 18.96 -3.92 6.95
N VAL A 44 19.80 -4.00 7.97
CA VAL A 44 21.14 -3.44 7.97
C VAL A 44 22.13 -4.57 7.76
N SER A 45 22.77 -4.60 6.60
CA SER A 45 23.91 -5.48 6.32
C SER A 45 25.19 -4.71 6.64
N ARG A 46 25.93 -5.17 7.66
CA ARG A 46 27.22 -4.59 8.02
C ARG A 46 28.33 -5.18 7.16
N ALA A 47 29.46 -4.47 7.09
CA ALA A 47 30.62 -4.90 6.32
C ALA A 47 31.18 -6.27 6.75
N ASN A 48 30.97 -6.67 8.01
CA ASN A 48 31.36 -7.98 8.53
C ASN A 48 30.39 -9.14 8.16
N GLY A 49 29.37 -8.87 7.35
CA GLY A 49 28.37 -9.84 6.92
C GLY A 49 27.20 -10.03 7.90
N ALA A 50 27.21 -9.40 9.07
CA ALA A 50 26.07 -9.44 9.98
C ALA A 50 24.87 -8.71 9.37
N ILE A 51 23.69 -9.35 9.45
CA ILE A 51 22.43 -8.75 9.04
C ILE A 51 21.57 -8.52 10.28
N VAL A 52 21.22 -7.27 10.53
CA VAL A 52 20.34 -6.88 11.63
C VAL A 52 19.01 -6.44 11.04
N ARG A 53 17.93 -7.09 11.45
CA ARG A 53 16.57 -6.65 11.12
C ARG A 53 16.08 -5.69 12.20
N VAL A 54 15.58 -4.54 11.80
CA VAL A 54 15.18 -3.43 12.67
C VAL A 54 13.71 -3.09 12.43
N SER A 55 12.91 -3.00 13.49
CA SER A 55 11.54 -2.48 13.41
C SER A 55 11.59 -0.95 13.36
N LEU A 56 11.23 -0.35 12.21
CA LEU A 56 11.16 1.12 12.13
C LEU A 56 9.94 1.65 12.86
N GLN A 57 8.90 0.84 13.08
CA GLN A 57 7.80 1.16 13.98
C GLN A 57 8.35 1.44 15.38
N ASN A 58 9.07 0.48 15.96
CA ASN A 58 9.60 0.63 17.31
C ASN A 58 10.63 1.76 17.39
N LEU A 59 11.43 1.96 16.34
CA LEU A 59 12.49 2.97 16.32
C LEU A 59 11.96 4.40 16.15
N LEU A 60 11.11 4.62 15.15
CA LEU A 60 10.70 5.96 14.70
C LEU A 60 9.38 6.42 15.33
N HIS A 61 8.45 5.48 15.57
CA HIS A 61 7.17 5.78 16.20
C HIS A 61 7.24 5.63 17.72
N ASP A 62 7.69 4.47 18.21
CA ASP A 62 7.71 4.19 19.65
C ASP A 62 8.96 4.71 20.37
N GLY A 63 9.95 5.21 19.61
CA GLY A 63 11.17 5.83 20.14
C GLY A 63 12.19 4.88 20.77
N ASN A 64 12.08 3.57 20.55
CA ASN A 64 13.00 2.58 21.10
C ASN A 64 14.40 2.66 20.45
N GLN A 65 15.30 3.38 21.10
CA GLN A 65 16.68 3.59 20.62
C GLN A 65 17.53 2.32 20.58
N GLN A 66 17.12 1.21 21.20
CA GLN A 66 17.83 -0.07 21.05
C GLN A 66 17.77 -0.60 19.62
N GLN A 67 16.79 -0.15 18.84
CA GLN A 67 16.67 -0.44 17.41
C GLN A 67 17.58 0.45 16.55
N ASN A 68 18.20 1.50 17.11
CA ASN A 68 18.99 2.47 16.35
C ASN A 68 20.42 1.98 16.11
N VAL A 69 20.55 1.06 15.16
CA VAL A 69 21.80 0.39 14.81
C VAL A 69 22.84 1.39 14.31
N GLU A 70 24.05 1.31 14.86
CA GLU A 70 25.22 2.04 14.37
C GLU A 70 25.70 1.45 13.04
N LEU A 71 26.08 2.34 12.13
CA LEU A 71 26.42 2.01 10.75
C LEU A 71 27.91 2.22 10.50
N ASP A 72 28.58 1.13 10.19
CA ASP A 72 29.97 1.15 9.77
C ASP A 72 30.10 1.56 8.30
N GLU A 73 31.31 1.98 7.91
CA GLU A 73 31.62 2.15 6.51
C GLU A 73 31.39 0.87 5.71
N GLY A 74 30.73 1.00 4.55
CA GLY A 74 30.35 -0.13 3.71
C GLY A 74 29.02 -0.77 4.10
N SER A 75 28.37 -0.32 5.18
CA SER A 75 27.03 -0.83 5.54
C SER A 75 26.01 -0.56 4.43
N VAL A 76 25.09 -1.51 4.26
CA VAL A 76 23.93 -1.40 3.37
C VAL A 76 22.67 -1.40 4.22
N VAL A 77 21.91 -0.32 4.13
CA VAL A 77 20.58 -0.18 4.71
C VAL A 77 19.55 -0.43 3.61
N TYR A 78 18.74 -1.45 3.79
CA TYR A 78 17.60 -1.74 2.93
C TYR A 78 16.31 -1.54 3.71
N VAL A 79 15.57 -0.49 3.40
CA VAL A 79 14.23 -0.25 3.96
C VAL A 79 13.23 -1.08 3.17
N GLU A 80 12.53 -1.99 3.85
CA GLU A 80 11.50 -2.79 3.21
C GLU A 80 10.36 -1.88 2.75
N GLY A 81 9.89 -2.08 1.51
CA GLY A 81 8.68 -1.40 1.06
C GLY A 81 7.42 -2.02 1.64
N PRO A 82 6.26 -1.38 1.47
CA PRO A 82 4.99 -1.97 1.84
C PRO A 82 4.86 -3.34 1.18
N THR A 83 4.38 -4.34 1.94
CA THR A 83 4.08 -5.65 1.37
C THR A 83 3.05 -5.45 0.26
N THR A 84 3.46 -5.61 -0.99
CA THR A 84 2.55 -5.53 -2.12
C THR A 84 1.95 -6.89 -2.43
N PHE A 85 0.69 -6.91 -2.85
CA PHE A 85 0.03 -8.09 -3.38
C PHE A 85 -0.88 -7.70 -4.54
N ASP A 86 -1.17 -8.67 -5.40
CA ASP A 86 -2.08 -8.45 -6.51
C ASP A 86 -3.49 -8.91 -6.13
N VAL A 87 -4.46 -8.13 -6.58
CA VAL A 87 -5.89 -8.50 -6.65
C VAL A 87 -6.31 -8.45 -8.10
N GLU A 88 -7.26 -9.29 -8.48
CA GLU A 88 -7.83 -9.24 -9.81
C GLU A 88 -9.08 -8.36 -9.80
N VAL A 89 -9.16 -7.34 -10.66
CA VAL A 89 -10.34 -6.49 -10.81
C VAL A 89 -10.95 -6.72 -12.18
N VAL A 90 -12.22 -7.10 -12.23
CA VAL A 90 -12.94 -7.45 -13.45
C VAL A 90 -14.33 -6.81 -13.51
N GLY A 91 -14.90 -6.78 -14.72
CA GLY A 91 -16.22 -6.22 -14.98
C GLY A 91 -16.18 -4.77 -15.45
N ALA A 92 -17.07 -3.94 -14.94
CA ALA A 92 -17.38 -2.58 -15.35
C ALA A 92 -16.33 -1.53 -14.87
N VAL A 93 -15.06 -1.76 -15.18
CA VAL A 93 -13.93 -0.86 -14.90
C VAL A 93 -13.20 -0.51 -16.19
N ASP A 94 -12.44 0.58 -16.20
CA ASP A 94 -11.75 1.03 -17.41
C ASP A 94 -10.57 0.12 -17.78
N ARG A 95 -9.88 -0.42 -16.77
CA ARG A 95 -8.70 -1.28 -16.93
C ARG A 95 -8.85 -2.54 -16.09
N PRO A 96 -9.59 -3.55 -16.58
CA PRO A 96 -9.69 -4.84 -15.91
C PRO A 96 -8.34 -5.58 -15.95
N GLY A 97 -8.07 -6.39 -14.93
CA GLY A 97 -6.85 -7.18 -14.78
C GLY A 97 -6.29 -7.13 -13.36
N TYR A 98 -5.03 -7.53 -13.21
CA TYR A 98 -4.35 -7.49 -11.93
C TYR A 98 -3.98 -6.07 -11.53
N ILE A 99 -4.37 -5.69 -10.31
CA ILE A 99 -4.07 -4.42 -9.69
C ILE A 99 -3.15 -4.66 -8.50
N GLN A 100 -1.99 -4.00 -8.52
CA GLN A 100 -1.05 -4.06 -7.40
C GLN A 100 -1.57 -3.21 -6.23
N MET A 101 -1.74 -3.87 -5.10
CA MET A 101 -2.21 -3.34 -3.83
C MET A 101 -1.09 -3.35 -2.79
N ARG A 102 -1.18 -2.48 -1.80
CA ARG A 102 -0.33 -2.50 -0.61
C ARG A 102 -1.10 -3.07 0.57
N GLU A 103 -0.40 -3.60 1.55
CA GLU A 103 -0.99 -3.98 2.82
C GLU A 103 -1.79 -2.83 3.43
N GLY A 104 -3.03 -3.13 3.85
CA GLY A 104 -3.99 -2.14 4.32
C GLY A 104 -4.82 -1.45 3.22
N ASP A 105 -4.46 -1.56 1.94
CA ASP A 105 -5.28 -1.00 0.86
C ASP A 105 -6.67 -1.66 0.82
N ARG A 106 -7.68 -0.86 0.51
CA ARG A 106 -9.09 -1.26 0.52
C ARG A 106 -9.68 -1.37 -0.88
N LEU A 107 -10.90 -1.88 -0.96
CA LEU A 107 -11.67 -2.06 -2.20
C LEU A 107 -11.74 -0.78 -3.05
N ALA A 108 -12.01 0.38 -2.43
CA ALA A 108 -12.04 1.67 -3.10
C ALA A 108 -10.73 1.96 -3.85
N THR A 109 -9.60 1.61 -3.25
CA THR A 109 -8.27 1.84 -3.84
C THR A 109 -8.05 0.96 -5.07
N ALA A 110 -8.47 -0.31 -5.03
CA ALA A 110 -8.39 -1.20 -6.20
C ALA A 110 -9.21 -0.67 -7.37
N ILE A 111 -10.45 -0.25 -7.11
CA ILE A 111 -11.36 0.27 -8.12
C ILE A 111 -10.88 1.62 -8.66
N ALA A 112 -10.35 2.51 -7.81
CA ALA A 112 -9.73 3.75 -8.25
C ALA A 112 -8.51 3.51 -9.15
N LYS A 113 -7.66 2.53 -8.80
CA LYS A 113 -6.50 2.11 -9.60
C LYS A 113 -6.90 1.46 -10.93
N ALA A 114 -7.98 0.69 -10.98
CA ALA A 114 -8.55 0.15 -12.22
C ALA A 114 -9.23 1.26 -13.06
N GLY A 115 -9.77 2.28 -12.41
CA GLY A 115 -10.52 3.36 -13.01
C GLY A 115 -11.99 2.99 -13.22
N THR A 116 -12.88 3.97 -13.00
CA THR A 116 -14.27 3.90 -13.44
C THR A 116 -14.59 5.18 -14.19
N SER A 117 -15.04 5.04 -15.43
CA SER A 117 -15.49 6.17 -16.25
C SER A 117 -17.01 6.17 -16.35
N ALA A 118 -17.57 7.30 -16.78
CA ALA A 118 -18.99 7.36 -17.13
C ALA A 118 -19.38 6.31 -18.19
N ASN A 119 -18.42 5.85 -19.00
CA ASN A 119 -18.61 4.83 -20.02
C ASN A 119 -18.59 3.41 -19.46
N SER A 120 -17.96 3.17 -18.30
CA SER A 120 -17.93 1.83 -17.70
C SER A 120 -19.29 1.43 -17.13
N ASN A 121 -20.16 2.41 -16.84
CA ASN A 121 -21.49 2.21 -16.28
C ASN A 121 -21.46 1.30 -15.03
N ALA A 122 -20.45 1.47 -14.17
CA ALA A 122 -20.23 0.65 -12.98
C ALA A 122 -21.37 0.77 -11.96
N ASP A 123 -21.83 -0.36 -11.42
CA ASP A 123 -22.72 -0.39 -10.27
C ASP A 123 -21.92 -0.60 -8.97
N LEU A 124 -21.57 0.51 -8.34
CA LEU A 124 -20.82 0.51 -7.08
C LEU A 124 -21.67 0.14 -5.86
N ASN A 125 -22.98 -0.11 -6.01
CA ASN A 125 -23.82 -0.58 -4.90
C ASN A 125 -23.74 -2.10 -4.71
N HIS A 126 -23.34 -2.83 -5.74
CA HIS A 126 -23.36 -4.30 -5.77
C HIS A 126 -21.99 -4.84 -6.21
N VAL A 127 -20.90 -4.38 -5.59
CA VAL A 127 -19.55 -4.88 -5.90
C VAL A 127 -19.34 -6.22 -5.20
N TYR A 128 -18.76 -7.20 -5.88
CA TYR A 128 -18.51 -8.51 -5.27
C TYR A 128 -17.02 -8.70 -5.00
N VAL A 129 -16.67 -9.05 -3.76
CA VAL A 129 -15.31 -9.44 -3.39
C VAL A 129 -15.32 -10.94 -3.13
N THR A 130 -14.58 -11.68 -3.95
CA THR A 130 -14.42 -13.12 -3.85
C THR A 130 -13.05 -13.43 -3.26
N ARG A 131 -13.03 -14.20 -2.17
CA ARG A 131 -11.82 -14.58 -1.45
C ARG A 131 -11.73 -16.10 -1.32
N THR A 132 -10.56 -16.64 -1.65
CA THR A 132 -10.25 -18.05 -1.46
C THR A 132 -9.45 -18.23 -0.18
N ALA A 133 -9.99 -18.98 0.78
CA ALA A 133 -9.32 -19.32 2.03
C ALA A 133 -8.23 -20.38 1.81
N ALA A 134 -7.34 -20.54 2.80
CA ALA A 134 -6.21 -21.47 2.72
C ALA A 134 -6.62 -22.94 2.54
N ASN A 135 -7.86 -23.30 2.91
CA ASN A 135 -8.45 -24.62 2.72
C ASN A 135 -9.05 -24.82 1.31
N GLY A 136 -8.90 -23.85 0.40
CA GLY A 136 -9.45 -23.87 -0.96
C GLY A 136 -10.92 -23.46 -1.06
N GLN A 137 -11.59 -23.14 0.04
CA GLN A 137 -12.97 -22.66 -0.01
C GLN A 137 -13.02 -21.21 -0.49
N THR A 138 -13.89 -20.94 -1.45
CA THR A 138 -14.11 -19.61 -1.99
C THR A 138 -15.42 -19.03 -1.44
N ALA A 139 -15.38 -17.80 -0.93
CA ALA A 139 -16.54 -17.05 -0.48
C ALA A 139 -16.63 -15.74 -1.24
N SER A 140 -17.83 -15.39 -1.71
CA SER A 140 -18.13 -14.11 -2.33
C SER A 140 -19.00 -13.27 -1.40
N HIS A 141 -18.61 -12.01 -1.20
CA HIS A 141 -19.33 -11.05 -0.38
C HIS A 141 -19.69 -9.84 -1.23
N GLU A 142 -20.97 -9.48 -1.20
CA GLU A 142 -21.46 -8.26 -1.82
C GLU A 142 -21.14 -7.04 -0.93
N VAL A 143 -20.68 -5.97 -1.56
CA VAL A 143 -20.21 -4.76 -0.92
C VAL A 143 -20.88 -3.56 -1.59
N ASN A 144 -21.59 -2.79 -0.78
CA ASN A 144 -22.11 -1.49 -1.20
C ASN A 144 -21.03 -0.42 -1.05
N LEU A 145 -20.09 -0.40 -1.99
CA LEU A 145 -18.98 0.55 -1.98
C LEU A 145 -19.48 2.01 -2.11
N TYR A 146 -20.61 2.22 -2.80
CA TYR A 146 -21.23 3.53 -2.91
C TYR A 146 -21.44 4.18 -1.53
N GLN A 147 -21.93 3.43 -0.53
CA GLN A 147 -22.10 3.92 0.85
C GLN A 147 -20.78 4.34 1.49
N ALA A 148 -19.70 3.61 1.23
CA ALA A 148 -18.37 3.97 1.73
C ALA A 148 -17.88 5.32 1.14
N LEU A 149 -18.10 5.54 -0.16
CA LEU A 149 -17.64 6.75 -0.85
C LEU A 149 -18.41 8.01 -0.46
N ILE A 150 -19.72 7.91 -0.26
CA ILE A 150 -20.54 9.09 0.07
C ILE A 150 -20.49 9.47 1.55
N ASN A 151 -20.41 8.47 2.44
CA ASN A 151 -20.51 8.70 3.88
C ASN A 151 -19.16 8.57 4.59
N GLY A 152 -18.09 8.19 3.87
CA GLY A 152 -16.77 7.93 4.46
C GLY A 152 -16.74 6.74 5.43
N ASN A 153 -17.78 5.89 5.43
CA ASN A 153 -17.88 4.79 6.36
C ASN A 153 -17.08 3.58 5.87
N LEU A 154 -15.91 3.39 6.49
CA LEU A 154 -14.96 2.31 6.19
C LEU A 154 -15.50 0.89 6.42
N TRP A 155 -16.64 0.73 7.10
CA TRP A 155 -17.33 -0.56 7.22
C TRP A 155 -17.76 -1.13 5.86
N TYR A 156 -18.07 -0.24 4.90
CA TYR A 156 -18.48 -0.61 3.53
C TYR A 156 -17.31 -0.65 2.53
N ASP A 157 -16.06 -0.50 3.00
CA ASP A 157 -14.86 -0.52 2.16
C ASP A 157 -13.85 -1.53 2.72
N PRO A 158 -14.01 -2.84 2.47
CA PRO A 158 -13.19 -3.87 3.11
C PRO A 158 -11.71 -3.79 2.68
N VAL A 159 -10.81 -4.14 3.59
CA VAL A 159 -9.39 -4.36 3.27
C VAL A 159 -9.26 -5.60 2.39
N LEU A 160 -8.58 -5.43 1.27
CA LEU A 160 -8.32 -6.52 0.35
C LEU A 160 -7.14 -7.36 0.81
N LYS A 161 -7.08 -8.60 0.33
CA LYS A 161 -6.01 -9.55 0.60
C LYS A 161 -5.49 -10.12 -0.71
N LYS A 162 -4.28 -10.68 -0.64
CA LYS A 162 -3.64 -11.38 -1.76
C LYS A 162 -4.59 -12.43 -2.35
N GLY A 163 -4.79 -12.36 -3.66
CA GLY A 163 -5.60 -13.31 -4.40
C GLY A 163 -7.12 -13.06 -4.33
N ASP A 164 -7.56 -11.94 -3.74
CA ASP A 164 -8.95 -11.51 -3.88
C ASP A 164 -9.27 -11.19 -5.34
N ILE A 165 -10.50 -11.53 -5.74
CA ILE A 165 -11.09 -11.16 -7.03
C ILE A 165 -12.22 -10.18 -6.77
N VAL A 166 -12.14 -9.00 -7.37
CA VAL A 166 -13.13 -7.94 -7.31
C VAL A 166 -13.90 -7.93 -8.62
N TYR A 167 -15.21 -8.17 -8.54
CA TYR A 167 -16.10 -8.05 -9.69
C TYR A 167 -17.02 -6.83 -9.53
N VAL A 168 -16.95 -5.93 -10.49
CA VAL A 168 -17.81 -4.74 -10.56
C VAL A 168 -18.86 -4.96 -11.64
N PRO A 169 -20.15 -5.11 -11.31
CA PRO A 169 -21.18 -5.28 -12.32
C PRO A 169 -21.48 -3.98 -13.07
N GLN A 170 -22.08 -4.12 -14.26
CA GLN A 170 -22.67 -2.99 -14.98
C GLN A 170 -24.02 -2.62 -14.37
N SER A 171 -24.27 -1.33 -14.20
CA SER A 171 -25.55 -0.78 -13.77
C SER A 171 -26.63 -1.04 -14.82
N ARG A 172 -27.79 -1.55 -14.37
CA ARG A 172 -28.96 -1.76 -15.24
C ARG A 172 -29.61 -0.44 -15.69
N ARG A 173 -29.14 0.71 -15.19
CA ARG A 173 -29.60 2.05 -15.59
C ARG A 173 -28.42 2.90 -16.08
N PRO A 174 -28.30 3.17 -17.40
CA PRO A 174 -27.27 4.07 -17.91
C PRO A 174 -27.54 5.50 -17.38
N GLY A 175 -26.64 6.04 -16.53
CA GLY A 175 -26.66 7.46 -16.16
C GLY A 175 -26.34 7.86 -14.71
N SER A 176 -26.21 6.92 -13.76
CA SER A 176 -25.94 7.28 -12.34
C SER A 176 -24.46 7.48 -12.00
N ALA A 177 -23.54 7.23 -12.93
CA ALA A 177 -22.10 7.26 -12.68
C ALA A 177 -21.48 8.69 -12.64
N GLY A 178 -22.18 9.70 -13.16
CA GLY A 178 -21.62 11.04 -13.37
C GLY A 178 -21.21 11.81 -12.10
N GLY A 179 -21.92 11.63 -10.99
CA GLY A 179 -21.62 12.33 -9.73
C GLY A 179 -20.45 11.74 -8.93
N LEU A 180 -20.14 10.45 -9.14
CA LEU A 180 -19.18 9.68 -8.33
C LEU A 180 -17.75 9.75 -8.86
N LEU A 181 -17.58 10.03 -10.15
CA LEU A 181 -16.27 10.28 -10.78
C LEU A 181 -15.50 11.36 -10.03
N TYR A 182 -16.21 12.41 -9.59
CA TYR A 182 -15.64 13.52 -8.85
C TYR A 182 -15.05 13.10 -7.48
N LEU A 183 -15.70 12.15 -6.78
CA LEU A 183 -15.26 11.74 -5.44
C LEU A 183 -14.00 10.85 -5.49
N LEU A 184 -13.92 9.94 -6.47
CA LEU A 184 -12.75 9.09 -6.65
C LEU A 184 -11.54 9.86 -7.20
N GLN A 185 -11.75 10.82 -8.11
CA GLN A 185 -10.68 11.69 -8.61
C GLN A 185 -10.13 12.63 -7.52
N ARG A 186 -10.99 13.13 -6.63
CA ARG A 186 -10.56 13.97 -5.50
C ARG A 186 -9.66 13.24 -4.50
N TRP A 187 -9.80 11.92 -4.38
CA TRP A 187 -8.95 11.09 -3.51
C TRP A 187 -7.58 10.75 -4.15
N LEU A 188 -7.41 10.96 -5.46
CA LEU A 188 -6.19 10.64 -6.21
C LEU A 188 -5.23 11.83 -6.41
N ILE A 189 -5.59 13.03 -5.95
CA ILE A 189 -4.75 14.23 -6.05
C ILE A 189 -4.26 14.59 -4.64
N PRO A 190 -2.93 14.60 -4.38
CA PRO A 190 -2.36 15.02 -3.10
C PRO A 190 -2.58 16.50 -2.79
#